data_AF-A0AA37V8H0-F1
#
_entry.id   AF-A0AA37V8H0-F1
#
_cell.length_a   1.000
_cell.length_b   1.000
_cell.length_c   1.000
_cell.angle_alpha   90.00
_cell.angle_beta   90.00
_cell.angle_gamma   90.00
#
_symmetry.space_group_name_H-M   'P 1'
#
loop_
_entity.id
_entity.type
_entity.pdbx_description
1 polymer ?
#
loop_
_entity_poly.entity_id
_entity_poly.type
_entity_poly.pdbx_seq_one_letter_code
_entity_poly.pdbx_strand_id
1 'polypeptide(L)'
;MDSIYAARKSWVDIKRKPSEYVKDHIKFTTQPLDYPEDKTELTRALEWMECDKILLYSSDYPHWTFDDPRWLVKHLPKAARDAVMYKNGIATYHLPETVPVLEGQVRVL
;
A
#
# COMPACT_ATOMS: atom_id res chain seq x y z
N MET A 1 -0.37 -3.71 -18.33
CA MET A 1 -0.38 -5.18 -18.43
C MET A 1 -1.74 -5.72 -18.83
N ASP A 2 -2.83 -5.30 -18.19
CA ASP A 2 -4.18 -5.74 -18.53
C ASP A 2 -4.61 -5.47 -19.99
N SER A 3 -4.21 -4.32 -20.55
CA SER A 3 -4.46 -3.99 -21.95
C SER A 3 -3.77 -4.98 -22.91
N ILE A 4 -2.52 -5.34 -22.62
CA ILE A 4 -1.76 -6.34 -23.39
C ILE A 4 -2.38 -7.72 -23.22
N TYR A 5 -2.79 -8.10 -22.00
CA TYR A 5 -3.51 -9.34 -21.75
C TYR A 5 -4.81 -9.41 -22.56
N ALA A 6 -5.59 -8.33 -22.62
CA ALA A 6 -6.80 -8.26 -23.43
C ALA A 6 -6.50 -8.42 -24.93
N ALA A 7 -5.44 -7.78 -25.43
CA ALA A 7 -5.05 -7.83 -26.84
C ALA A 7 -4.39 -9.16 -27.26
N ARG A 8 -3.74 -9.87 -26.34
CA ARG A 8 -2.92 -11.06 -26.62
C ARG A 8 -3.30 -12.27 -25.76
N LYS A 9 -4.57 -12.37 -25.36
CA LYS A 9 -5.05 -13.42 -24.44
C LYS A 9 -4.72 -14.85 -24.93
N SER A 10 -4.74 -15.09 -26.23
CA SER A 10 -4.43 -16.41 -26.81
C SER A 10 -2.94 -16.78 -26.75
N TRP A 11 -2.06 -15.84 -26.40
CA TRP A 11 -0.60 -16.06 -26.34
C TRP A 11 -0.11 -16.37 -24.93
N VAL A 12 -0.99 -16.37 -23.93
CA VAL A 12 -0.65 -16.53 -22.52
C VAL A 12 -1.62 -17.48 -21.83
N ASP A 13 -1.10 -18.30 -20.91
CA ASP A 13 -1.91 -19.34 -20.24
C ASP A 13 -2.54 -18.91 -18.90
N ILE A 14 -2.38 -17.64 -18.52
CA ILE A 14 -2.91 -17.09 -17.27
C ILE A 14 -4.44 -17.02 -17.28
N LYS A 15 -5.06 -17.37 -16.15
CA LYS A 15 -6.53 -17.55 -16.03
C LYS A 15 -7.29 -16.28 -15.68
N ARG A 16 -6.59 -15.28 -15.16
CA ARG A 16 -7.11 -14.01 -14.64
C ARG A 16 -6.33 -12.85 -15.27
N LYS A 17 -6.82 -11.61 -15.12
CA LYS A 17 -6.06 -10.43 -15.56
C LYS A 17 -4.79 -10.28 -14.70
N PRO A 18 -3.68 -9.77 -15.25
CA PRO A 18 -2.47 -9.49 -14.46
C PRO A 18 -2.73 -8.66 -13.21
N SER A 19 -3.58 -7.63 -13.28
CA SER A 19 -3.94 -6.81 -12.12
C SER A 19 -4.59 -7.58 -10.97
N GLU A 20 -5.35 -8.65 -11.26
CA GLU A 20 -5.95 -9.51 -10.23
C GLU A 20 -4.87 -10.32 -9.51
N TYR A 21 -3.85 -10.80 -10.23
CA TYR A 21 -2.71 -11.46 -9.59
C TYR A 21 -1.89 -10.49 -8.74
N VAL A 22 -1.69 -9.25 -9.21
CA VAL A 22 -1.00 -8.22 -8.43
C VAL A 22 -1.72 -8.00 -7.11
N LYS A 23 -3.05 -7.82 -7.13
CA LYS A 23 -3.85 -7.55 -5.93
C LYS A 23 -3.81 -8.69 -4.91
N ASP A 24 -3.80 -9.93 -5.39
CA ASP A 24 -3.82 -11.11 -4.52
C ASP A 24 -2.43 -11.48 -3.99
N HIS A 25 -1.36 -11.29 -4.78
CA HIS A 25 -0.08 -11.95 -4.54
C HIS A 25 1.11 -11.00 -4.37
N ILE A 26 0.97 -9.72 -4.71
CA ILE A 26 2.08 -8.76 -4.67
C ILE A 26 1.75 -7.64 -3.68
N LYS A 27 2.69 -7.36 -2.78
CA LYS A 27 2.63 -6.21 -1.89
C LYS A 27 3.71 -5.21 -2.27
N PHE A 28 3.39 -3.94 -2.10
CA PHE A 28 4.31 -2.82 -2.27
C PHE A 28 4.42 -2.06 -0.95
N THR A 29 5.51 -1.33 -0.78
CA THR A 29 5.72 -0.49 0.39
C THR A 29 5.36 0.96 0.10
N THR A 30 5.03 1.73 1.13
CA THR A 30 4.64 3.13 0.97
C THR A 30 5.81 4.01 0.55
N GLN A 31 6.99 3.82 1.13
CA GLN A 31 8.16 4.64 0.82
C GLN A 31 9.02 3.99 -0.27
N PRO A 32 9.56 4.79 -1.23
CA PRO A 32 9.38 6.24 -1.38
C PRO A 32 8.00 6.63 -1.94
N LEU A 33 7.37 7.66 -1.34
CA LEU A 33 6.14 8.26 -1.89
C LEU A 33 6.45 9.36 -2.90
N ASP A 34 5.64 9.43 -3.94
CA ASP A 34 5.61 10.58 -4.83
C ASP A 34 4.86 11.76 -4.16
N TYR A 35 5.41 12.96 -4.35
CA TYR A 35 4.85 14.22 -3.84
C TYR A 35 4.35 15.09 -5.00
N PRO A 36 3.15 14.81 -5.55
CA PRO A 36 2.58 15.62 -6.61
C PRO A 36 2.27 17.04 -6.11
N GLU A 37 2.33 18.02 -7.03
CA GLU A 37 1.96 19.41 -6.73
C GLU A 37 0.49 19.50 -6.25
N ASP A 38 -0.41 18.75 -6.90
CA ASP A 38 -1.79 18.56 -6.46
C ASP A 38 -1.88 17.33 -5.53
N LYS A 39 -2.05 17.59 -4.23
CA LYS A 39 -2.20 16.56 -3.18
C LYS A 39 -3.39 15.63 -3.40
N THR A 40 -4.39 16.05 -4.17
CA THR A 40 -5.54 15.19 -4.49
C THR A 40 -5.17 14.10 -5.51
N GLU A 41 -4.11 14.28 -6.30
CA GLU A 41 -3.62 13.25 -7.22
C GLU A 41 -3.09 12.03 -6.48
N LEU A 42 -2.31 12.23 -5.42
CA LEU A 42 -1.83 11.11 -4.59
C LEU A 42 -3.01 10.33 -4.01
N THR A 43 -4.03 11.03 -3.48
CA THR A 43 -5.22 10.39 -2.91
C THR A 43 -5.95 9.57 -3.98
N ARG A 44 -6.17 10.13 -5.18
CA ARG A 44 -6.82 9.43 -6.30
C ARG A 44 -6.01 8.23 -6.78
N ALA A 45 -4.68 8.36 -6.86
CA ALA A 45 -3.80 7.27 -7.25
C ALA A 45 -3.90 6.10 -6.25
N LEU A 46 -3.89 6.41 -4.96
CA LEU A 46 -4.08 5.43 -3.88
C LEU A 46 -5.45 4.73 -3.95
N GLU A 47 -6.51 5.47 -4.31
CA GLU A 47 -7.84 4.89 -4.53
C GLU A 47 -7.87 3.97 -5.76
N TRP A 48 -7.35 4.43 -6.90
CA TRP A 48 -7.37 3.66 -8.16
C TRP A 48 -6.53 2.39 -8.10
N MET A 49 -5.43 2.40 -7.34
CA MET A 49 -4.61 1.21 -7.15
C MET A 49 -5.18 0.23 -6.12
N GLU A 50 -6.28 0.60 -5.42
CA GLU A 50 -6.83 -0.16 -4.29
C GLU A 50 -5.76 -0.39 -3.22
N CYS A 51 -5.17 0.71 -2.74
CA CYS A 51 -4.01 0.67 -1.85
C CYS A 51 -4.23 -0.15 -0.57
N ASP A 52 -5.48 -0.24 -0.11
CA ASP A 52 -5.90 -1.06 1.02
C ASP A 52 -5.60 -2.55 0.82
N LYS A 53 -5.48 -3.02 -0.42
CA LYS A 53 -5.18 -4.43 -0.72
C LYS A 53 -3.70 -4.70 -0.88
N ILE A 54 -2.94 -3.73 -1.38
CA ILE A 54 -1.57 -3.97 -1.87
C ILE A 54 -0.48 -3.24 -1.10
N LEU A 55 -0.78 -2.14 -0.41
CA LEU A 55 0.26 -1.37 0.30
C LEU A 55 0.51 -1.87 1.72
N LEU A 56 1.78 -1.85 2.09
CA LEU A 56 2.34 -2.03 3.42
C LEU A 56 3.04 -0.74 3.82
N TYR A 57 2.81 -0.23 5.03
CA TYR A 57 3.62 0.88 5.53
C TYR A 57 5.10 0.49 5.63
N SER A 58 5.98 1.41 5.19
CA SER A 58 7.42 1.38 5.40
C SER A 58 7.92 2.79 5.77
N SER A 59 8.96 2.86 6.60
CA SER A 59 9.67 4.09 6.96
C SER A 59 11.00 4.27 6.22
N ASP A 60 11.46 3.23 5.53
CA ASP A 60 12.76 3.15 4.85
C ASP A 60 13.94 3.63 5.71
N TYR A 61 13.86 3.45 7.04
CA TYR A 61 14.94 3.90 7.94
C TYR A 61 16.24 3.12 7.63
N PRO A 62 17.43 3.77 7.60
CA PRO A 62 17.73 5.16 7.98
C PRO A 62 17.83 6.14 6.80
N HIS A 63 17.10 5.92 5.71
CA HIS A 63 17.24 6.74 4.51
C HIS A 63 16.91 8.21 4.78
N TRP A 64 17.65 9.11 4.13
CA TRP A 64 17.55 10.56 4.37
C TRP A 64 16.23 11.17 3.85
N THR A 65 15.55 10.46 2.95
CA THR A 65 14.26 10.84 2.37
C THR A 65 13.09 10.30 3.21
N PHE A 66 13.16 10.44 4.53
CA PHE A 66 12.14 9.94 5.44
C PHE A 66 10.79 10.62 5.20
N ASP A 67 9.75 9.82 4.95
CA ASP A 67 8.38 10.28 4.81
C ASP A 67 7.66 10.23 6.17
N ASP A 68 7.21 11.39 6.69
CA ASP A 68 6.47 11.42 7.96
C ASP A 68 5.17 10.60 7.82
N PRO A 69 4.95 9.55 8.64
CA PRO A 69 3.75 8.72 8.55
C PRO A 69 2.46 9.52 8.78
N ARG A 70 2.50 10.64 9.53
CA ARG A 70 1.34 11.53 9.72
C ARG A 70 0.94 12.24 8.43
N TRP A 71 1.90 12.47 7.54
CA TRP A 71 1.63 13.02 6.22
C TRP A 71 0.97 11.98 5.33
N LEU A 72 1.50 10.75 5.29
CA LEU A 72 0.91 9.64 4.54
C LEU A 72 -0.55 9.38 4.96
N VAL A 73 -0.83 9.28 6.26
CA VAL A 73 -2.18 8.98 6.78
C VAL A 73 -3.21 10.02 6.37
N LYS A 74 -2.82 11.29 6.18
CA LYS A 74 -3.71 12.35 5.68
C LYS A 74 -4.15 12.14 4.24
N HIS A 75 -3.31 11.53 3.40
CA HIS A 75 -3.58 11.31 1.98
C HIS A 75 -4.12 9.90 1.69
N LEU A 76 -4.01 8.96 2.64
CA LEU A 76 -4.67 7.67 2.53
C LEU A 76 -6.20 7.83 2.63
N PRO A 77 -6.96 7.17 1.74
CA PRO A 77 -8.41 7.03 1.91
C PRO A 77 -8.74 6.51 3.30
N LYS A 78 -9.75 7.09 3.96
CA LYS A 78 -10.04 6.80 5.37
C LYS A 78 -10.23 5.31 5.65
N ALA A 79 -10.87 4.58 4.72
CA ALA A 79 -11.09 3.14 4.83
C ALA A 79 -9.80 2.31 4.68
N ALA A 80 -8.78 2.84 3.99
CA ALA A 80 -7.52 2.16 3.72
C ALA A 80 -6.47 2.34 4.82
N ARG A 81 -6.59 3.36 5.69
CA ARG A 81 -5.57 3.73 6.68
C ARG A 81 -5.11 2.55 7.53
N ASP A 82 -6.04 1.86 8.17
CA ASP A 82 -5.70 0.72 9.03
C ASP A 82 -5.11 -0.46 8.25
N ALA A 83 -5.61 -0.68 7.04
CA ALA A 83 -5.11 -1.73 6.16
C ALA A 83 -3.63 -1.50 5.82
N VAL A 84 -3.31 -0.32 5.32
CA VAL A 84 -1.96 0.06 4.92
C VAL A 84 -1.02 0.18 6.12
N MET A 85 -1.46 0.84 7.20
CA MET A 85 -0.59 1.15 8.34
C MET A 85 -0.24 -0.09 9.17
N TYR A 86 -1.10 -1.12 9.24
CA TYR A 86 -0.75 -2.31 10.02
C TYR A 86 -1.45 -3.62 9.60
N LYS A 87 -2.74 -3.63 9.21
CA LYS A 87 -3.45 -4.92 9.01
C LYS A 87 -2.86 -5.74 7.85
N ASN A 88 -2.42 -5.10 6.78
CA ASN A 88 -1.77 -5.79 5.67
C ASN A 88 -0.43 -6.40 6.09
N GLY A 89 0.34 -5.72 6.94
CA GLY A 89 1.60 -6.24 7.49
C GLY A 89 1.36 -7.44 8.37
N ILE A 90 0.36 -7.36 9.26
CA ILE A 90 -0.06 -8.47 10.11
C ILE A 90 -0.45 -9.69 9.27
N ALA A 91 -1.30 -9.51 8.25
CA ALA A 91 -1.74 -10.60 7.39
C ALA A 91 -0.61 -11.19 6.54
N THR A 92 0.28 -10.36 6.01
CA THR A 92 1.38 -10.81 5.12
C THR A 92 2.44 -11.60 5.88
N TYR A 93 2.80 -11.14 7.07
CA TYR A 93 3.88 -11.73 7.87
C TYR A 93 3.39 -12.63 9.00
N HIS A 94 2.07 -12.87 9.10
CA HIS A 94 1.43 -13.66 10.15
C HIS A 94 1.81 -13.21 11.57
N LEU A 95 1.79 -11.89 11.79
CA LEU A 95 2.14 -11.28 13.07
C LEU A 95 0.96 -11.37 14.05
N PRO A 96 1.21 -11.26 15.37
CA PRO A 96 0.13 -11.11 16.34
C PRO A 96 -0.62 -9.79 16.13
N GLU A 97 -1.93 -9.79 16.36
CA GLU A 97 -2.76 -8.59 16.27
C GLU A 97 -2.52 -7.59 17.41
N THR A 98 -1.95 -8.07 18.51
CA THR A 98 -1.65 -7.26 19.70
C THR A 98 -0.25 -7.55 20.19
N VAL A 99 0.46 -6.49 20.58
CA VAL A 99 1.75 -6.55 21.25
C VAL A 99 1.69 -5.70 22.54
N PRO A 100 2.56 -5.95 23.53
CA PRO A 100 2.69 -5.07 24.68
C PRO A 100 2.99 -3.63 24.22
N VAL A 101 2.39 -2.65 24.90
CA VAL A 101 2.64 -1.24 24.57
C VAL A 101 4.07 -0.88 24.94
N LEU A 102 4.75 -0.16 24.05
CA LEU A 102 6.02 0.49 24.37
C LEU A 102 5.74 1.86 24.95
N GLU A 103 6.31 2.16 26.12
CA GLU A 103 6.12 3.46 26.77
C GLU A 103 6.60 4.60 25.87
N GLY A 104 5.82 5.69 25.84
CA GLY A 104 6.13 6.89 25.06
C GLY A 104 5.78 6.82 23.57
N GLN A 105 5.28 5.69 23.05
CA GLN A 105 4.83 5.61 21.66
C GLN A 105 3.42 6.19 21.48
N VAL A 106 3.22 6.88 20.35
CA VAL A 106 1.95 7.50 19.97
C VAL A 106 1.50 6.91 18.64
N ARG A 107 0.22 6.51 18.57
CA ARG A 107 -0.37 6.07 17.31
C ARG A 107 -0.46 7.24 16.34
N VAL A 108 -0.05 7.01 15.11
CA VAL A 108 -0.27 7.96 14.01
C VAL A 108 -1.77 7.97 13.71
N LEU A 109 -2.44 9.12 13.90
CA LEU A 109 -3.89 9.33 13.70
C LEU A 109 -4.20 9.85 12.30
#